data_AF-A0A9X4J1C2-F1
#
_entry.id   AF-A0A9X4J1C2-F1
#
_cell.length_a   1.000
_cell.length_b   1.000
_cell.length_c   1.000
_cell.angle_alpha   90.00
_cell.angle_beta   90.00
_cell.angle_gamma   90.00
#
_symmetry.space_group_name_H-M   'P 1'
#
loop_
_entity.id
_entity.type
_entity.pdbx_description
1 polymer ?
#
loop_
_entity_poly.entity_id
_entity_poly.type
_entity_poly.pdbx_seq_one_letter_code
_entity_poly.pdbx_strand_id
1 'polypeptide(L)'
;MDEWVLKQLRAQVISDLKNHISTGYFSQNLESMAFSDAFKNHEYLSIENKWGYLAAKVGKKIYFDQSENLLPRELAACDVLMNLGFLASSKACLNVCEQIEQKAIENGVSDGNSGKVANQFKNQHIPTYHMNIKGALEQYLQHLSEEEAKPYLSLLSEVSRHRTHKPQITEDILEIKPNFMGIGLNLNALLRRARRKT
;
A
#
# COMPACT_ATOMS: atom_id res chain seq x y z
N MET A 1 -8.91 10.52 0.55
CA MET A 1 -9.07 9.96 -0.79
C MET A 1 -10.33 9.14 -0.79
N ASP A 2 -11.30 9.51 -1.62
CA ASP A 2 -12.53 8.75 -1.83
C ASP A 2 -12.23 7.28 -2.23
N GLU A 3 -12.73 6.33 -1.43
CA GLU A 3 -12.47 4.90 -1.60
C GLU A 3 -13.14 4.31 -2.86
N TRP A 4 -14.25 4.89 -3.31
CA TRP A 4 -14.90 4.46 -4.55
C TRP A 4 -14.08 4.87 -5.77
N VAL A 5 -13.62 6.12 -5.79
CA VAL A 5 -12.78 6.62 -6.88
C VAL A 5 -11.43 5.88 -6.90
N LEU A 6 -10.86 5.54 -5.74
CA LEU A 6 -9.66 4.70 -5.66
C LEU A 6 -9.89 3.30 -6.27
N LYS A 7 -11.04 2.66 -6.03
CA LYS A 7 -11.36 1.36 -6.65
C LYS A 7 -11.44 1.45 -8.17
N GLN A 8 -12.04 2.51 -8.70
CA GLN A 8 -12.07 2.75 -10.15
C GLN A 8 -10.66 2.96 -10.71
N LEU A 9 -9.83 3.76 -10.02
CA LEU A 9 -8.44 3.99 -10.42
C LEU A 9 -7.62 2.68 -10.42
N ARG A 10 -7.79 1.81 -9.41
CA ARG A 10 -7.17 0.47 -9.37
C ARG A 10 -7.52 -0.35 -10.62
N ALA A 11 -8.80 -0.38 -10.99
CA ALA A 11 -9.26 -1.13 -12.16
C ALA A 11 -8.69 -0.56 -13.47
N GLN A 12 -8.70 0.77 -13.62
CA GLN A 12 -8.17 1.46 -14.79
C GLN A 12 -6.68 1.18 -14.99
N VAL A 13 -5.89 1.34 -13.92
CA VAL A 13 -4.43 1.12 -13.94
C VAL A 13 -4.10 -0.34 -14.25
N ILE A 14 -4.84 -1.30 -13.69
CA ILE A 14 -4.66 -2.72 -14.01
C ILE A 14 -5.02 -3.00 -15.48
N SER A 15 -6.07 -2.36 -16.01
CA SER A 15 -6.48 -2.51 -17.40
C SER A 15 -5.42 -2.00 -18.37
N ASP A 16 -4.79 -0.86 -18.05
CA ASP A 16 -3.69 -0.31 -18.85
C ASP A 16 -2.46 -1.22 -18.83
N LEU A 17 -2.24 -1.95 -17.73
CA LEU A 17 -1.13 -2.88 -17.55
C LEU A 17 -1.46 -4.33 -17.92
N LYS A 18 -2.62 -4.59 -18.55
CA LYS A 18 -3.12 -5.97 -18.78
C LYS A 18 -2.17 -6.84 -19.61
N ASN A 19 -1.36 -6.24 -20.48
CA ASN A 19 -0.42 -6.97 -21.34
C ASN A 19 0.86 -7.37 -20.58
N HIS A 20 1.12 -6.75 -19.43
CA HIS A 20 2.34 -6.93 -18.62
C HIS A 20 2.06 -7.71 -17.33
N ILE A 21 0.79 -7.86 -16.96
CA ILE A 21 0.36 -8.62 -15.78
C ILE A 21 -0.27 -9.94 -16.23
N SER A 22 0.28 -11.06 -15.77
CA SER A 22 -0.25 -12.38 -16.12
C SER A 22 -1.69 -12.58 -15.64
N THR A 23 -2.48 -13.29 -16.46
CA THR A 23 -3.85 -13.66 -16.09
C THR A 23 -3.86 -14.45 -14.79
N GLY A 24 -4.75 -14.08 -13.86
CA GLY A 24 -4.83 -14.72 -12.55
C GLY A 24 -3.76 -14.26 -11.54
N TYR A 25 -2.90 -13.29 -11.88
CA TYR A 25 -1.85 -12.79 -10.97
C TYR A 25 -2.42 -12.36 -9.60
N PHE A 26 -3.53 -11.63 -9.58
CA PHE A 26 -4.16 -11.20 -8.33
C PHE A 26 -4.96 -12.30 -7.60
N SER A 27 -5.16 -13.46 -8.26
CA SER A 27 -5.88 -14.61 -7.71
C SER A 27 -4.96 -15.61 -6.97
N GLN A 28 -3.64 -15.46 -7.08
CA GLN A 28 -2.65 -16.35 -6.44
C GLN A 28 -2.95 -16.60 -4.95
N ASN A 29 -2.91 -17.85 -4.47
CA ASN A 29 -3.08 -18.09 -3.05
C ASN A 29 -1.80 -17.71 -2.28
N LEU A 30 -1.93 -16.77 -1.33
CA LEU A 30 -0.84 -16.28 -0.49
C LEU A 30 -1.28 -16.39 0.98
N GLU A 31 -1.30 -17.61 1.51
CA GLU A 31 -1.72 -17.88 2.89
C GLU A 31 -0.93 -17.07 3.92
N SER A 32 0.33 -16.76 3.63
CA SER A 32 1.18 -15.93 4.47
C SER A 32 0.68 -14.50 4.66
N MET A 33 -0.23 -14.03 3.81
CA MET A 33 -0.83 -12.68 3.88
C MET A 33 -2.18 -12.66 4.60
N ALA A 34 -2.70 -13.82 5.01
CA ALA A 34 -3.96 -13.92 5.73
C ALA A 34 -3.79 -13.52 7.20
N PHE A 35 -4.70 -12.67 7.67
CA PHE A 35 -4.83 -12.33 9.09
C PHE A 35 -5.73 -13.32 9.81
N SER A 36 -5.47 -13.53 11.11
CA SER A 36 -6.26 -14.41 11.98
C SER A 36 -7.71 -13.94 12.04
N ASP A 37 -8.63 -14.89 12.09
CA ASP A 37 -10.06 -14.72 12.41
C ASP A 37 -10.34 -13.99 13.73
N ALA A 38 -9.38 -14.00 14.65
CA ALA A 38 -9.43 -13.24 15.89
C ALA A 38 -9.51 -11.70 15.68
N PHE A 39 -9.21 -11.19 14.48
CA PHE A 39 -9.32 -9.77 14.16
C PHE A 39 -10.65 -9.43 13.50
N LYS A 40 -11.23 -8.29 13.87
CA LYS A 40 -12.43 -7.76 13.21
C LYS A 40 -12.10 -7.48 11.74
N ASN A 41 -13.01 -7.89 10.85
CA ASN A 41 -12.88 -7.74 9.39
C ASN A 41 -11.65 -8.43 8.79
N HIS A 42 -11.12 -9.48 9.41
CA HIS A 42 -9.89 -10.15 8.97
C HIS A 42 -9.92 -10.58 7.49
N GLU A 43 -11.05 -11.05 6.97
CA GLU A 43 -11.17 -11.45 5.55
C GLU A 43 -10.89 -10.29 4.62
N TYR A 44 -11.58 -9.15 4.82
CA TYR A 44 -11.39 -7.93 4.05
C TYR A 44 -9.95 -7.41 4.18
N LEU A 45 -9.41 -7.36 5.39
CA LEU A 45 -8.04 -6.90 5.64
C LEU A 45 -7.02 -7.81 4.96
N SER A 46 -7.25 -9.13 4.93
CA SER A 46 -6.40 -10.10 4.25
C SER A 46 -6.44 -9.90 2.74
N ILE A 47 -7.62 -9.65 2.18
CA ILE A 47 -7.80 -9.34 0.75
C ILE A 47 -7.03 -8.06 0.38
N GLU A 48 -7.19 -6.98 1.14
CA GLU A 48 -6.50 -5.71 0.87
C GLU A 48 -4.98 -5.83 1.06
N ASN A 49 -4.52 -6.54 2.09
CA ASN A 49 -3.09 -6.78 2.31
C ASN A 49 -2.47 -7.58 1.17
N LYS A 50 -3.13 -8.68 0.77
CA LYS A 50 -2.70 -9.51 -0.36
C LYS A 50 -2.69 -8.72 -1.66
N TRP A 51 -3.78 -8.02 -1.98
CA TRP A 51 -3.87 -7.20 -3.18
C TRP A 51 -2.77 -6.13 -3.19
N GLY A 52 -2.58 -5.45 -2.05
CA GLY A 52 -1.58 -4.41 -1.89
C GLY A 52 -0.15 -4.91 -2.11
N TYR A 53 0.19 -6.06 -1.51
CA TYR A 53 1.48 -6.71 -1.73
C TYR A 53 1.70 -7.08 -3.20
N LEU A 54 0.70 -7.69 -3.84
CA LEU A 54 0.80 -8.12 -5.24
C LEU A 54 0.93 -6.92 -6.19
N ALA A 55 0.13 -5.87 -5.98
CA ALA A 55 0.16 -4.62 -6.75
C ALA A 55 1.51 -3.91 -6.61
N ALA A 56 2.01 -3.75 -5.38
CA ALA A 56 3.32 -3.15 -5.13
C ALA A 56 4.44 -3.95 -5.79
N LYS A 57 4.39 -5.28 -5.67
CA LYS A 57 5.38 -6.19 -6.25
C LYS A 57 5.41 -6.13 -7.77
N VAL A 58 4.25 -6.19 -8.43
CA VAL A 58 4.18 -6.20 -9.89
C VAL A 58 4.45 -4.83 -10.48
N GLY A 59 3.91 -3.76 -9.89
CA GLY A 59 4.18 -2.38 -10.31
C GLY A 59 5.66 -2.06 -10.22
N LYS A 60 6.32 -2.41 -9.11
CA LYS A 60 7.78 -2.26 -8.97
C LYS A 60 8.54 -3.12 -9.98
N LYS A 61 8.11 -4.37 -10.21
CA LYS A 61 8.77 -5.24 -11.18
C LYS A 61 8.75 -4.61 -12.57
N ILE A 62 7.57 -4.28 -13.09
CA ILE A 62 7.40 -3.71 -14.43
C ILE A 62 8.13 -2.36 -14.55
N TYR A 63 8.01 -1.48 -13.55
CA TYR A 63 8.61 -0.15 -13.58
C TYR A 63 10.14 -0.16 -13.70
N PHE A 64 10.83 -1.09 -13.02
CA PHE A 64 12.30 -1.14 -12.99
C PHE A 64 12.90 -2.19 -13.92
N ASP A 65 12.09 -3.11 -14.46
CA ASP A 65 12.57 -4.11 -15.42
C ASP A 65 12.67 -3.47 -16.81
N GLN A 66 13.88 -3.02 -17.16
CA GLN A 66 14.20 -2.30 -18.40
C GLN A 66 14.13 -3.16 -19.67
N SER A 67 13.73 -4.43 -19.56
CA SER A 67 13.58 -5.34 -20.70
C SER A 67 12.27 -5.13 -21.48
N GLU A 68 11.29 -4.43 -20.90
CA GLU A 68 9.98 -4.19 -21.52
C GLU A 68 9.92 -2.78 -22.14
N ASN A 69 9.57 -2.71 -23.43
CA ASN A 69 9.25 -1.44 -24.09
C ASN A 69 7.87 -0.96 -23.63
N LEU A 70 7.83 -0.22 -22.53
CA LEU A 70 6.59 0.34 -21.97
C LEU A 70 6.20 1.64 -22.67
N LEU A 71 4.89 1.80 -22.93
CA LEU A 71 4.34 3.10 -23.31
C LEU A 71 4.40 4.08 -22.13
N PRO A 72 4.50 5.40 -22.36
CA PRO A 72 4.51 6.39 -21.28
C PRO A 72 3.32 6.27 -20.31
N ARG A 73 2.12 5.99 -20.83
CA ARG A 73 0.91 5.72 -20.04
C ARG A 73 1.08 4.50 -19.13
N GLU A 74 1.67 3.42 -19.63
CA GLU A 74 1.90 2.18 -18.87
C GLU A 74 2.98 2.39 -17.79
N LEU A 75 4.04 3.11 -18.10
CA LEU A 75 5.08 3.46 -17.12
C LEU A 75 4.49 4.28 -15.97
N ALA A 76 3.70 5.31 -16.28
CA ALA A 76 3.00 6.10 -15.26
C ALA A 76 1.97 5.26 -14.47
N ALA A 77 1.26 4.35 -15.14
CA ALA A 77 0.35 3.42 -14.49
C ALA A 77 1.07 2.49 -13.50
N CYS A 78 2.30 2.06 -13.80
CA CYS A 78 3.09 1.22 -12.88
C CYS A 78 3.41 1.93 -11.57
N ASP A 79 3.78 3.22 -11.63
CA ASP A 79 4.06 4.01 -10.44
C ASP A 79 2.79 4.23 -9.60
N VAL A 80 1.66 4.50 -10.25
CA VAL A 80 0.35 4.58 -9.58
C VAL A 80 0.01 3.23 -8.93
N LEU A 81 0.14 2.11 -9.65
CA LEU A 81 -0.17 0.76 -9.12
C LEU A 81 0.68 0.43 -7.90
N MET A 82 1.96 0.73 -7.97
CA MET A 82 2.91 0.47 -6.90
C MET A 82 2.51 1.20 -5.61
N ASN A 83 2.24 2.51 -5.71
CA ASN A 83 1.88 3.31 -4.54
C ASN A 83 0.47 3.01 -4.01
N LEU A 84 -0.49 2.68 -4.88
CA LEU A 84 -1.79 2.15 -4.45
C LEU A 84 -1.63 0.84 -3.67
N GLY A 85 -0.73 -0.03 -4.12
CA GLY A 85 -0.42 -1.28 -3.44
C GLY A 85 0.15 -1.07 -2.04
N PHE A 86 1.13 -0.16 -1.90
CA PHE A 86 1.69 0.21 -0.61
C PHE A 86 0.65 0.80 0.34
N LEU A 87 -0.22 1.69 -0.15
CA LEU A 87 -1.28 2.28 0.65
C LEU A 87 -2.26 1.22 1.17
N ALA A 88 -2.71 0.32 0.30
CA ALA A 88 -3.68 -0.73 0.65
C ALA A 88 -3.15 -1.66 1.74
N SER A 89 -1.94 -2.19 1.55
CA SER A 89 -1.30 -3.09 2.53
C SER A 89 -1.01 -2.36 3.85
N SER A 90 -0.56 -1.11 3.80
CA SER A 90 -0.27 -0.33 5.01
C SER A 90 -1.53 -0.01 5.83
N LYS A 91 -2.65 0.31 5.18
CA LYS A 91 -3.93 0.51 5.85
C LYS A 91 -4.42 -0.77 6.52
N ALA A 92 -4.26 -1.92 5.86
CA ALA A 92 -4.65 -3.21 6.41
C ALA A 92 -3.79 -3.57 7.65
N CYS A 93 -2.46 -3.42 7.53
CA CYS A 93 -1.53 -3.65 8.65
C CYS A 93 -1.76 -2.68 9.82
N LEU A 94 -1.99 -1.40 9.55
CA LEU A 94 -2.34 -0.41 10.58
C LEU A 94 -3.55 -0.90 11.39
N ASN A 95 -4.64 -1.29 10.72
CA ASN A 95 -5.86 -1.72 11.40
C ASN A 95 -5.62 -2.92 12.31
N VAL A 96 -4.85 -3.92 11.86
CA VAL A 96 -4.50 -5.09 12.67
C VAL A 96 -3.61 -4.69 13.85
N CYS A 97 -2.61 -3.83 13.65
CA CYS A 97 -1.73 -3.37 14.71
C CYS A 97 -2.47 -2.59 15.80
N GLU A 98 -3.42 -1.72 15.42
CA GLU A 98 -4.29 -1.00 16.37
C GLU A 98 -5.17 -1.97 17.18
N GLN A 99 -5.69 -3.02 16.55
CA GLN A 99 -6.46 -4.06 17.26
C GLN A 99 -5.59 -4.87 18.24
N ILE A 100 -4.33 -5.15 17.91
CA ILE A 100 -3.40 -5.84 18.82
C ILE A 100 -3.07 -4.95 20.01
N GLU A 101 -2.74 -3.68 19.77
CA GLU A 101 -2.47 -2.69 20.82
C GLU A 101 -3.66 -2.56 21.77
N GLN A 102 -4.86 -2.39 21.23
CA GLN A 102 -6.08 -2.26 22.03
C GLN A 102 -6.33 -3.49 22.91
N LYS A 103 -6.23 -4.71 22.34
CA LYS A 103 -6.39 -5.95 23.11
C LYS A 103 -5.30 -6.12 24.17
N ALA A 104 -4.07 -5.68 23.90
CA ALA A 104 -2.99 -5.76 24.87
C ALA A 104 -3.26 -4.83 26.07
N ILE A 105 -3.72 -3.61 25.80
CA ILE A 105 -4.15 -2.64 26.83
C ILE A 105 -5.28 -3.23 27.68
N GLU A 106 -6.33 -3.76 27.05
CA GLU A 106 -7.49 -4.33 27.74
C GLU A 106 -7.12 -5.51 28.66
N ASN A 107 -6.14 -6.31 28.26
CA ASN A 107 -5.69 -7.47 29.03
C ASN A 107 -4.53 -7.17 29.98
N GLY A 108 -4.04 -5.93 30.04
CA GLY A 108 -2.89 -5.54 30.86
C GLY A 108 -1.58 -6.26 30.48
N VAL A 109 -1.42 -6.62 29.20
CA VAL A 109 -0.22 -7.30 28.67
C VAL A 109 0.53 -6.40 27.69
N SER A 110 1.77 -6.77 27.37
CA SER A 110 2.54 -6.05 26.34
C SER A 110 1.99 -6.31 24.94
N ASP A 111 1.88 -5.27 24.12
CA ASP A 111 1.58 -5.31 22.69
C ASP A 111 2.80 -5.69 21.81
N GLY A 112 3.94 -5.95 22.47
CA GLY A 112 5.26 -6.13 21.87
C GLY A 112 5.78 -4.83 21.26
N ASN A 113 5.42 -4.59 20.00
CA ASN A 113 5.76 -3.38 19.25
C ASN A 113 4.60 -2.90 18.34
N SER A 114 3.40 -3.46 18.50
CA SER A 114 2.30 -3.25 17.56
C SER A 114 1.85 -1.79 17.51
N GLY A 115 1.73 -1.11 18.66
CA GLY A 115 1.38 0.31 18.74
C GLY A 115 2.46 1.23 18.16
N LYS A 116 3.74 0.87 18.28
CA LYS A 116 4.83 1.60 17.60
C LYS A 116 4.72 1.48 16.08
N VAL A 117 4.44 0.28 15.58
CA VAL A 117 4.26 0.01 14.16
C VAL A 117 2.99 0.70 13.62
N ALA A 118 1.89 0.67 14.37
CA ALA A 118 0.67 1.42 14.04
C ALA A 118 0.97 2.92 13.89
N ASN A 119 1.70 3.50 14.85
CA ASN A 119 2.11 4.90 14.78
C ASN A 119 2.99 5.23 13.58
N GLN A 120 3.88 4.32 13.16
CA GLN A 120 4.67 4.49 11.94
C GLN A 120 3.80 4.48 10.68
N PHE A 121 2.86 3.52 10.57
CA PHE A 121 1.94 3.50 9.44
C PHE A 121 1.09 4.76 9.38
N LYS A 122 0.52 5.18 10.51
CA LYS A 122 -0.39 6.32 10.61
C LYS A 122 0.28 7.66 10.32
N ASN A 123 1.47 7.89 10.89
CA ASN A 123 2.09 9.21 10.89
C ASN A 123 3.20 9.38 9.84
N GLN A 124 3.70 8.29 9.27
CA GLN A 124 4.79 8.33 8.28
C GLN A 124 4.35 7.69 6.97
N HIS A 125 4.08 6.39 6.96
CA HIS A 125 3.91 5.65 5.72
C HIS A 125 2.65 6.04 4.93
N ILE A 126 1.47 6.03 5.56
CA ILE A 126 0.20 6.36 4.87
C ILE A 126 0.21 7.80 4.32
N PRO A 127 0.63 8.83 5.08
CA PRO A 127 0.79 10.18 4.55
C PRO A 127 1.74 10.24 3.36
N THR A 128 2.90 9.57 3.43
CA THR A 128 3.85 9.51 2.31
C THR A 128 3.21 8.85 1.08
N TYR A 129 2.50 7.74 1.23
CA TYR A 129 1.85 7.10 0.09
C TYR A 129 0.73 7.95 -0.51
N HIS A 130 -0.01 8.71 0.29
CA HIS A 130 -0.96 9.68 -0.26
C HIS A 130 -0.28 10.74 -1.12
N MET A 131 0.88 11.27 -0.69
CA MET A 131 1.65 12.21 -1.48
C MET A 131 2.21 11.57 -2.75
N ASN A 132 2.74 10.36 -2.66
CA ASN A 132 3.29 9.65 -3.82
C ASN A 132 2.20 9.31 -4.83
N ILE A 133 1.04 8.81 -4.38
CA ILE A 133 -0.12 8.55 -5.26
C ILE A 133 -0.52 9.83 -5.98
N LYS A 134 -0.52 10.98 -5.29
CA LYS A 134 -0.83 12.26 -5.92
C LYS A 134 0.15 12.58 -7.05
N GLY A 135 1.46 12.53 -6.77
CA GLY A 135 2.49 12.81 -7.78
C GLY A 135 2.43 11.85 -8.97
N ALA A 136 2.28 10.55 -8.69
CA ALA A 136 2.13 9.52 -9.72
C ALA A 136 0.85 9.72 -10.55
N LEU A 137 -0.26 10.09 -9.89
CA LEU A 137 -1.53 10.35 -10.56
C LEU A 137 -1.43 11.60 -11.45
N GLU A 138 -0.80 12.68 -11.00
CA GLU A 138 -0.58 13.89 -11.81
C GLU A 138 0.18 13.59 -13.11
N GLN A 139 1.15 12.67 -13.08
CA GLN A 139 1.85 12.21 -14.29
C GLN A 139 0.94 11.31 -15.15
N TYR A 140 0.26 10.35 -14.53
CA TYR A 140 -0.60 9.41 -15.24
C TYR A 140 -1.75 10.10 -15.98
N LEU A 141 -2.39 11.11 -15.37
CA LEU A 141 -3.49 11.84 -16.00
C LEU A 141 -3.08 12.62 -17.25
N GLN A 142 -1.80 12.99 -17.41
CA GLN A 142 -1.32 13.64 -18.64
C GLN A 142 -1.38 12.72 -19.86
N HIS A 143 -1.52 11.40 -19.65
CA HIS A 143 -1.59 10.39 -20.69
C HIS A 143 -3.01 9.86 -20.92
N LEU A 144 -4.00 10.39 -20.20
CA LEU A 144 -5.41 10.05 -20.37
C LEU A 144 -6.11 11.13 -21.21
N SER A 145 -7.18 10.75 -21.90
CA SER A 145 -8.12 11.73 -22.45
C SER A 145 -8.82 12.49 -21.31
N GLU A 146 -9.39 13.65 -21.63
CA GLU A 146 -10.10 14.48 -20.65
C GLU A 146 -11.24 13.70 -19.96
N GLU A 147 -12.01 12.92 -20.73
CA GLU A 147 -13.10 12.11 -20.19
C GLU A 147 -12.61 10.95 -19.31
N GLU A 148 -11.49 10.31 -19.66
CA GLU A 148 -10.86 9.28 -18.82
C GLU A 148 -10.31 9.87 -17.51
N ALA A 149 -9.75 11.08 -17.55
CA ALA A 149 -9.11 11.71 -16.40
C ALA A 149 -10.12 12.29 -15.38
N LYS A 150 -11.26 12.78 -15.87
CA LYS A 150 -12.28 13.51 -15.10
C LYS A 150 -12.70 12.86 -13.77
N PRO A 151 -12.96 11.53 -13.69
CA PRO A 151 -13.34 10.89 -12.44
C PRO A 151 -12.27 10.98 -11.33
N TYR A 152 -11.00 11.09 -11.71
CA TYR A 152 -9.86 11.00 -10.80
C TYR A 152 -9.36 12.37 -10.30
N LEU A 153 -9.82 13.47 -10.91
CA LEU A 153 -9.39 14.83 -10.53
C LEU A 153 -9.72 15.16 -9.07
N SER A 154 -10.81 14.60 -8.53
CA SER A 154 -11.18 14.75 -7.12
C SER A 154 -10.08 14.28 -6.17
N LEU A 155 -9.37 13.20 -6.52
CA LEU A 155 -8.27 12.64 -5.71
C LEU A 155 -7.06 13.60 -5.58
N LEU A 156 -6.92 14.58 -6.48
CA LEU A 156 -5.86 15.59 -6.41
C LEU A 156 -6.19 16.77 -5.47
N SER A 157 -7.48 17.02 -5.25
CA SER A 157 -8.01 18.21 -4.58
C SER A 157 -8.12 18.09 -3.05
N GLU A 158 -8.09 16.88 -2.50
CA GLU A 158 -8.42 16.62 -1.09
C GLU A 158 -7.32 16.97 -0.04
N VAL A 159 -6.12 17.39 -0.45
CA VAL A 159 -4.98 17.57 0.49
C VAL A 159 -4.75 19.01 0.95
N SER A 160 -5.53 19.99 0.46
CA SER A 160 -5.30 21.42 0.77
C SER A 160 -5.59 21.87 2.20
N ARG A 161 -5.79 20.97 3.18
CA ARG A 161 -6.09 21.37 4.58
C ARG A 161 -4.99 21.19 5.60
N HIS A 162 -3.86 20.53 5.32
CA HIS A 162 -2.72 20.48 6.27
C HIS A 162 -1.40 20.90 5.61
N ARG A 163 -1.22 22.20 5.41
CA ARG A 163 0.10 22.82 5.21
C ARG A 163 0.60 23.37 6.55
N THR A 164 1.60 22.74 7.15
CA THR A 164 2.66 23.41 7.93
C THR A 164 3.86 22.48 8.10
N HIS A 165 4.73 22.43 7.09
CA HIS A 165 6.18 22.65 7.17
C HIS A 165 6.78 22.25 5.82
N LYS A 166 7.47 23.16 5.14
CA LYS A 166 8.38 22.79 4.05
C LYS A 166 9.54 22.02 4.67
N PRO A 167 9.84 20.76 4.28
CA PRO A 167 11.17 20.24 4.45
C PRO A 167 12.09 20.93 3.43
N GLN A 168 13.24 21.42 3.88
CA GLN A 168 14.35 21.70 2.98
C GLN A 168 14.67 20.42 2.21
N ILE A 169 14.65 20.50 0.89
CA ILE A 169 15.12 19.42 0.02
C ILE A 169 16.64 19.42 0.17
N THR A 170 17.18 18.61 1.08
CA THR A 170 18.51 18.04 0.89
C THR A 170 18.37 16.90 -0.10
N GLU A 171 19.31 16.83 -1.04
CA GLU A 171 19.48 15.73 -2.00
C GLU A 171 19.89 14.44 -1.29
N ASP A 172 19.10 14.00 -0.33
CA ASP A 172 19.16 12.65 0.18
C ASP A 172 18.19 11.86 -0.71
N ILE A 173 18.74 11.22 -1.74
CA ILE A 173 18.12 10.00 -2.27
C ILE A 173 17.88 9.15 -1.03
N LEU A 174 16.62 9.08 -0.59
CA LEU A 174 16.20 8.16 0.45
C LEU A 174 16.59 6.78 -0.07
N GLU A 175 17.74 6.28 0.39
CA GLU A 175 18.07 4.87 0.28
C GLU A 175 16.89 4.13 0.89
N ILE A 176 16.04 3.60 0.03
CA ILE A 176 15.00 2.67 0.41
C ILE A 176 15.77 1.47 0.93
N LYS A 177 16.01 1.44 2.25
CA LYS A 177 16.71 0.35 2.90
C LYS A 177 16.08 -0.96 2.42
N PRO A 178 16.87 -1.99 2.06
CA PRO A 178 16.39 -3.23 1.43
C PRO A 178 15.28 -3.99 2.18
N ASN A 179 14.93 -3.59 3.40
CA ASN A 179 13.90 -4.22 4.22
C ASN A 179 12.46 -3.88 3.84
N PHE A 180 12.16 -3.02 2.85
CA PHE A 180 10.77 -2.73 2.49
C PHE A 180 10.09 -3.84 1.65
N MET A 181 10.86 -4.79 1.11
CA MET A 181 10.37 -6.10 0.62
C MET A 181 10.88 -7.27 1.49
N GLY A 182 11.36 -6.94 2.69
CA GLY A 182 11.87 -7.83 3.73
C GLY A 182 11.35 -7.36 5.09
N ILE A 183 10.05 -7.06 5.18
CA ILE A 183 9.36 -6.73 6.43
C ILE A 183 9.34 -8.00 7.29
N GLY A 184 10.48 -8.34 7.91
CA GLY A 184 10.82 -7.85 9.24
C GLY A 184 9.81 -8.03 10.37
N LEU A 185 8.64 -8.58 10.12
CA LEU A 185 7.80 -9.20 11.11
C LEU A 185 7.53 -10.58 10.56
N ASN A 186 8.32 -11.53 11.04
CA ASN A 186 7.85 -12.90 11.12
C ASN A 186 6.69 -12.88 12.14
N LEU A 187 5.56 -12.27 11.78
CA LEU A 187 4.33 -12.19 12.56
C LEU A 187 3.89 -13.62 12.88
N ASN A 188 4.13 -14.54 11.94
CA ASN A 188 3.99 -15.98 12.13
C ASN A 188 5.01 -16.62 13.09
N ALA A 189 6.22 -16.06 13.32
CA ALA A 189 7.13 -16.52 14.39
C ALA A 189 6.85 -15.85 15.73
N LEU A 190 6.32 -14.62 15.73
CA LEU A 190 5.87 -13.93 16.93
C LEU A 190 4.61 -14.61 17.50
N LEU A 191 3.65 -14.95 16.63
CA LEU A 191 2.47 -15.76 16.96
C LEU A 191 2.84 -17.19 17.38
N ARG A 192 3.85 -17.81 16.74
CA ARG A 192 4.38 -19.12 17.16
C ARG A 192 5.15 -19.09 18.47
N ARG A 193 5.78 -17.97 18.85
CA ARG A 193 6.42 -17.80 20.16
C ARG A 193 5.42 -17.56 21.28
N ALA A 194 4.33 -16.83 21.01
CA ALA A 194 3.26 -16.61 21.98
C ALA A 194 2.54 -17.92 22.36
N ARG A 195 2.36 -18.86 21.41
CA ARG A 195 1.76 -20.18 21.66
C ARG A 195 2.65 -21.21 22.36
N ARG A 196 3.95 -20.94 22.55
CA ARG A 196 4.89 -21.86 23.22
C ARG A 196 5.11 -21.55 24.71
N LYS A 197 4.40 -20.54 25.24
CA LYS A 197 4.47 -20.13 26.66
C LYS A 197 3.15 -20.35 27.42
N THR A 198 2.33 -21.27 26.94
CA THR A 198 1.17 -21.85 27.62
C THR A 198 1.24 -23.35 27.44
#